data_AF-A0A151EG95-F1
#
_entry.id   AF-A0A151EG95-F1
#
_cell.length_a   1.000
_cell.length_b   1.000
_cell.length_c   1.000
_cell.angle_alpha   90.00
_cell.angle_beta   90.00
_cell.angle_gamma   90.00
#
_symmetry.space_group_name_H-M   'P 1'
#
loop_
_entity.id
_entity.type
_entity.pdbx_description
1 polymer ?
#
loop_
_entity_poly.entity_id
_entity_poly.type
_entity_poly.pdbx_seq_one_letter_code
_entity_poly.pdbx_strand_id
1 'polypeptide(L)'
;MKADVRVGYQAAVDLTIKEENLFWNQFNALLLANSILITAASFMGTKNQAGFTNILAVSGIFICFYWYQLTKRRNDYRHYYLFSAREIEENYLDFRVQTLSRGGDFANGSTIGMKINGKYKKHQKSFSGSLLDIRYWSYSIIIIFLAIHVIFLLRNIEDYCECLCTCLAGTIILVGLIVLIIRSKSKEGGDKKKIPLEDSTFEELLDIKEKERCKTYDQIFRRLITLYKERDRHE
;
A
#
# COMPACT_ATOMS: atom_id res chain seq x y z
N MET A 1 -8.12 37.36 -38.75
CA MET A 1 -7.07 37.43 -37.72
C MET A 1 -7.59 37.62 -36.29
N LYS A 2 -8.24 38.73 -35.91
CA LYS A 2 -8.72 38.89 -34.50
C LYS A 2 -9.80 37.87 -34.08
N ALA A 3 -10.65 37.42 -35.01
CA ALA A 3 -11.64 36.39 -34.74
C ALA A 3 -10.97 35.04 -34.44
N ASP A 4 -9.95 34.68 -35.23
CA ASP A 4 -9.25 33.39 -35.13
C ASP A 4 -8.50 33.25 -33.79
N VAL A 5 -7.87 34.33 -33.31
CA VAL A 5 -7.18 34.35 -32.00
C VAL A 5 -8.15 34.12 -30.85
N ARG A 6 -9.35 34.73 -30.89
CA ARG A 6 -10.36 34.54 -29.84
C ARG A 6 -10.86 33.09 -29.80
N VAL A 7 -11.08 32.48 -30.96
CA VAL A 7 -11.48 31.07 -31.05
C VAL A 7 -10.38 30.16 -30.52
N GLY A 8 -9.11 30.41 -30.86
CA GLY A 8 -7.97 29.67 -30.32
C GLY A 8 -7.84 29.78 -28.80
N TYR A 9 -8.00 30.99 -28.25
CA TYR A 9 -8.01 31.21 -26.80
C TYR A 9 -9.15 30.46 -26.10
N GLN A 10 -10.38 30.55 -26.63
CA GLN A 10 -11.54 29.82 -26.08
C GLN A 10 -11.30 28.31 -26.10
N ALA A 11 -10.78 27.77 -27.21
CA ALA A 11 -10.44 26.36 -27.30
C ALA A 11 -9.40 25.94 -26.25
N ALA A 12 -8.38 26.76 -25.99
CA ALA A 12 -7.37 26.47 -24.95
C ALA A 12 -7.96 26.46 -23.53
N VAL A 13 -8.88 27.40 -23.23
CA VAL A 13 -9.61 27.43 -21.95
C VAL A 13 -10.51 26.19 -21.82
N ASP A 14 -11.26 25.86 -22.86
CA ASP A 14 -12.17 24.70 -22.86
C ASP A 14 -11.41 23.38 -22.69
N LEU A 15 -10.24 23.24 -23.33
CA LEU A 15 -9.36 22.08 -23.14
C LEU A 15 -8.86 21.98 -21.69
N THR A 16 -8.53 23.12 -21.07
CA THR A 16 -8.11 23.16 -19.66
C THR A 16 -9.24 22.69 -18.75
N ILE A 17 -10.46 23.21 -18.91
CA ILE A 17 -11.64 22.80 -18.13
C ILE A 17 -11.95 21.31 -18.33
N LYS A 18 -11.88 20.83 -19.57
CA LYS A 18 -12.12 19.42 -19.89
C LYS A 18 -11.10 18.51 -19.21
N GLU A 19 -9.83 18.90 -19.19
CA GLU A 19 -8.76 18.14 -18.54
C GLU A 19 -8.93 18.10 -17.02
N GLU A 20 -9.37 19.19 -16.40
CA GLU A 20 -9.70 19.23 -14.96
C GLU A 20 -10.86 18.29 -14.61
N ASN A 21 -11.93 18.28 -15.41
CA ASN A 21 -13.05 17.36 -15.21
C ASN A 21 -12.62 15.89 -15.35
N LEU A 22 -11.78 15.61 -16.34
CA LEU A 22 -11.25 14.26 -16.52
C LEU A 22 -10.33 13.84 -15.36
N PHE A 23 -9.54 14.77 -14.82
CA PHE A 23 -8.73 14.54 -13.62
C PHE A 23 -9.61 14.15 -12.43
N TRP A 24 -10.68 14.90 -12.14
CA TRP A 24 -11.59 14.61 -11.03
C TRP A 24 -12.27 13.24 -11.16
N ASN A 25 -12.70 12.88 -12.36
CA ASN A 25 -13.30 11.58 -12.62
C ASN A 25 -12.31 10.43 -12.37
N GLN A 26 -11.07 10.55 -12.84
CA GLN A 26 -10.04 9.54 -12.59
C GLN A 26 -9.62 9.48 -11.13
N PHE A 27 -9.51 10.64 -10.47
CA PHE A 27 -9.22 10.74 -9.05
C PHE A 27 -10.26 9.96 -8.22
N ASN A 28 -11.55 10.18 -8.48
CA ASN A 28 -12.63 9.49 -7.79
C ASN A 28 -12.62 7.97 -8.06
N ALA A 29 -12.36 7.56 -9.31
CA ALA A 29 -12.28 6.14 -9.66
C ALA A 29 -11.12 5.43 -8.95
N LEU A 30 -9.93 6.06 -8.88
CA LEU A 30 -8.76 5.49 -8.22
C LEU A 30 -8.88 5.51 -6.69
N LEU A 31 -9.54 6.54 -6.15
CA LEU A 31 -9.93 6.59 -4.74
C LEU A 31 -10.83 5.41 -4.38
N LEU A 32 -11.92 5.22 -5.15
CA LEU A 32 -12.86 4.11 -4.94
C LEU A 32 -12.18 2.74 -5.08
N ALA A 33 -11.35 2.55 -6.10
CA ALA A 33 -10.61 1.29 -6.30
C ALA A 33 -9.73 0.96 -5.10
N ASN A 34 -9.00 1.94 -4.55
CA ASN A 34 -8.17 1.74 -3.36
C ASN A 34 -9.01 1.45 -2.10
N SER A 35 -10.14 2.15 -1.92
CA SER A 35 -11.06 1.87 -0.82
C SER A 35 -11.57 0.44 -0.86
N ILE A 36 -11.98 -0.06 -2.04
CA ILE A 36 -12.44 -1.45 -2.21
C ILE A 36 -11.33 -2.45 -1.83
N LEU A 37 -10.10 -2.23 -2.30
CA LEU A 37 -8.97 -3.10 -1.97
C LEU A 37 -8.68 -3.13 -0.47
N ILE A 38 -8.70 -1.99 0.21
CA ILE A 38 -8.51 -1.90 1.65
C ILE A 38 -9.62 -2.63 2.40
N THR A 39 -10.88 -2.42 2.02
CA THR A 39 -12.03 -3.10 2.64
C THR A 39 -11.95 -4.61 2.44
N ALA A 40 -11.62 -5.07 1.24
CA ALA A 40 -11.44 -6.49 0.94
C ALA A 40 -10.30 -7.10 1.78
N ALA A 41 -9.14 -6.44 1.83
CA ALA A 41 -7.99 -6.89 2.62
C ALA A 41 -8.31 -6.94 4.12
N SER A 42 -9.07 -5.96 4.62
CA SER A 42 -9.50 -5.92 6.02
C SER A 42 -10.46 -7.05 6.37
N PHE A 43 -11.41 -7.35 5.49
CA PHE A 43 -12.37 -8.44 5.69
C PHE A 43 -11.71 -9.83 5.64
N MET A 44 -10.68 -9.98 4.82
CA MET A 44 -9.95 -11.25 4.60
C MET A 44 -8.76 -11.45 5.53
N GLY A 45 -8.52 -10.54 6.48
CA GLY A 45 -7.43 -10.61 7.47
C GLY A 45 -7.50 -11.78 8.48
N THR A 46 -8.24 -12.85 8.17
CA THR A 46 -8.22 -14.09 8.95
C THR A 46 -6.98 -14.91 8.58
N LYS A 47 -6.37 -15.59 9.57
CA LYS A 47 -5.10 -16.32 9.41
C LYS A 47 -5.05 -17.32 8.23
N ASN A 48 -6.20 -17.78 7.75
CA ASN A 48 -6.27 -18.79 6.69
C ASN A 48 -6.24 -18.21 5.27
N GLN A 49 -6.21 -16.88 5.10
CA GLN A 49 -6.29 -16.20 3.79
C GLN A 49 -5.16 -15.20 3.53
N ALA A 50 -4.07 -15.27 4.31
CA ALA A 50 -2.94 -14.32 4.22
C ALA A 50 -2.35 -14.19 2.80
N GLY A 51 -2.35 -15.26 2.00
CA GLY A 51 -1.89 -15.23 0.62
C GLY A 51 -2.73 -14.29 -0.27
N PHE A 52 -4.05 -14.31 -0.10
CA PHE A 52 -4.95 -13.44 -0.87
C PHE A 52 -4.83 -11.98 -0.42
N THR A 53 -4.73 -11.73 0.88
CA THR A 53 -4.49 -10.39 1.44
C THR A 53 -3.18 -9.78 0.92
N ASN A 54 -2.13 -10.59 0.76
CA ASN A 54 -0.87 -10.14 0.15
C ASN A 54 -1.05 -9.75 -1.32
N ILE A 55 -1.78 -10.54 -2.11
CA ILE A 55 -2.07 -10.22 -3.51
C ILE A 55 -2.84 -8.89 -3.61
N LEU A 56 -3.83 -8.67 -2.73
CA LEU A 56 -4.57 -7.42 -2.68
C LEU A 56 -3.68 -6.23 -2.31
N ALA A 57 -2.81 -6.36 -1.30
CA ALA A 57 -1.90 -5.31 -0.88
C ALA A 57 -0.90 -4.95 -1.99
N VAL A 58 -0.29 -5.96 -2.64
CA VAL A 58 0.60 -5.76 -3.79
C VAL A 58 -0.13 -5.07 -4.94
N SER A 59 -1.36 -5.49 -5.25
CA SER A 59 -2.18 -4.86 -6.28
C SER A 59 -2.48 -3.40 -5.94
N GLY A 60 -2.78 -3.10 -4.67
CA GLY A 60 -2.97 -1.74 -4.16
C GLY A 60 -1.75 -0.85 -4.34
N ILE A 61 -0.55 -1.37 -4.06
CA ILE A 61 0.72 -0.66 -4.31
C ILE A 61 0.88 -0.34 -5.80
N PHE A 62 0.62 -1.30 -6.69
CA PHE A 62 0.69 -1.07 -8.13
C PHE A 62 -0.31 -0.01 -8.60
N ILE A 63 -1.55 -0.01 -8.09
CA ILE A 63 -2.54 1.03 -8.40
C ILE A 63 -2.07 2.39 -7.89
N CYS A 64 -1.48 2.48 -6.70
CA CYS A 64 -0.92 3.74 -6.18
C CYS A 64 0.21 4.27 -7.06
N PHE A 65 1.12 3.42 -7.53
CA PHE A 65 2.18 3.81 -8.45
C PHE A 65 1.61 4.29 -9.80
N TYR A 66 0.63 3.56 -10.35
CA TYR A 66 -0.05 3.96 -11.57
C TYR A 66 -0.77 5.32 -11.40
N TRP A 67 -1.46 5.52 -10.28
CA TRP A 67 -2.11 6.78 -9.95
C TRP A 67 -1.12 7.94 -9.85
N TYR A 68 0.04 7.72 -9.22
CA TYR A 68 1.11 8.71 -9.16
C TYR A 68 1.58 9.13 -10.57
N GLN A 69 1.85 8.16 -11.44
CA GLN A 69 2.32 8.43 -12.80
C GLN A 69 1.29 9.17 -13.65
N LEU A 70 0.01 8.80 -13.55
CA LEU A 70 -1.09 9.52 -14.19
C LEU A 70 -1.19 10.96 -13.68
N THR A 71 -1.11 11.16 -12.36
CA THR A 71 -1.19 12.49 -11.73
C THR A 71 -0.04 13.38 -12.17
N LYS A 72 1.18 12.84 -12.23
CA LYS A 72 2.36 13.55 -12.73
C LYS A 72 2.17 13.98 -14.18
N ARG A 73 1.83 13.04 -15.07
CA ARG A 73 1.62 13.32 -16.50
C ARG A 73 0.52 14.38 -16.74
N ARG A 74 -0.58 14.32 -15.98
CA ARG A 74 -1.66 15.32 -16.08
C ARG A 74 -1.23 16.69 -15.63
N ASN A 75 -0.47 16.77 -14.54
CA ASN A 75 0.08 18.04 -14.09
C ASN A 75 0.93 18.69 -15.20
N ASP A 76 1.73 17.92 -15.94
CA ASP A 76 2.52 18.44 -17.06
C ASP A 76 1.62 18.98 -18.18
N TYR A 77 0.58 18.24 -18.59
CA TYR A 77 -0.38 18.73 -19.59
C TYR A 77 -1.14 19.98 -19.14
N ARG A 78 -1.53 20.04 -17.86
CA ARG A 78 -2.20 21.22 -17.31
C ARG A 78 -1.31 22.46 -17.39
N HIS A 79 -0.03 22.34 -17.03
CA HIS A 79 0.91 23.46 -17.17
C HIS A 79 1.09 23.85 -18.63
N TYR A 80 1.20 22.86 -19.54
CA TYR A 80 1.31 23.12 -20.97
C TYR A 80 0.12 23.92 -21.51
N TYR A 81 -1.12 23.50 -21.24
CA TYR A 81 -2.31 24.22 -21.70
C TYR A 81 -2.43 25.60 -21.06
N LEU A 82 -2.12 25.73 -19.77
CA LEU A 82 -2.14 27.01 -19.07
C LEU A 82 -1.13 28.00 -19.65
N PHE A 83 0.11 27.55 -19.92
CA PHE A 83 1.13 28.40 -20.52
C PHE A 83 0.79 28.76 -21.98
N SER A 84 0.25 27.82 -22.75
CA SER A 84 -0.21 28.10 -24.12
C SER A 84 -1.31 29.16 -24.12
N ALA A 85 -2.25 29.09 -23.18
CA ALA A 85 -3.31 30.08 -23.07
C ALA A 85 -2.78 31.47 -22.63
N ARG A 86 -1.80 31.51 -21.71
CA ARG A 86 -1.12 32.75 -21.31
C ARG A 86 -0.33 33.38 -22.46
N GLU A 87 0.38 32.57 -23.24
CA GLU A 87 1.10 33.04 -24.42
C GLU A 87 0.16 33.72 -25.43
N ILE A 88 -1.04 33.17 -25.63
CA ILE A 88 -2.07 33.78 -26.49
C ILE A 88 -2.58 35.10 -25.90
N GLU A 89 -2.84 35.16 -24.58
CA GLU A 89 -3.25 36.39 -23.90
C GLU A 89 -2.20 37.49 -24.04
N GLU A 90 -0.93 37.17 -23.81
CA GLU A 90 0.16 38.14 -23.70
C GLU A 90 0.61 38.66 -25.07
N ASN A 91 0.64 37.81 -26.10
CA ASN A 91 1.19 38.17 -27.41
C ASN A 91 0.13 38.60 -28.43
N TYR A 92 -1.12 38.15 -28.31
CA TYR A 92 -2.11 38.29 -29.39
C TYR A 92 -3.44 38.93 -28.98
N LEU A 93 -3.76 38.99 -27.67
CA LEU A 93 -4.99 39.60 -27.19
C LEU A 93 -4.78 41.04 -26.67
N ASP A 94 -5.89 41.76 -26.49
CA ASP A 94 -5.90 43.12 -25.93
C ASP A 94 -5.49 43.07 -24.45
N PHE A 95 -4.73 44.07 -23.99
CA PHE A 95 -4.24 44.17 -22.60
C PHE A 95 -5.33 44.10 -21.51
N ARG A 96 -6.60 44.25 -21.89
CA ARG A 96 -7.74 44.08 -20.99
C ARG A 96 -8.07 42.61 -20.68
N VAL A 97 -7.65 41.66 -21.52
CA VAL A 97 -7.89 40.22 -21.36
C VAL A 97 -6.61 39.57 -20.83
N GLN A 98 -6.45 39.61 -19.50
CA GLN A 98 -5.29 39.05 -18.79
C GLN A 98 -5.77 38.13 -17.67
N THR A 99 -6.84 37.37 -17.89
CA THR A 99 -7.48 36.61 -16.82
C THR A 99 -6.58 35.48 -16.37
N LEU A 100 -6.00 34.72 -17.31
CA LEU A 100 -5.11 33.61 -17.01
C LEU A 100 -3.72 34.07 -16.63
N SER A 101 -3.20 35.13 -17.28
CA SER A 101 -1.89 35.70 -16.93
C SER A 101 -1.91 36.22 -15.49
N ARG A 102 -2.93 37.00 -15.11
CA ARG A 102 -3.15 37.38 -13.70
C ARG A 102 -3.41 36.16 -12.83
N GLY A 103 -4.20 35.19 -13.27
CA GLY A 103 -4.43 33.96 -12.51
C GLY A 103 -3.12 33.24 -12.12
N GLY A 104 -2.16 33.18 -13.05
CA GLY A 104 -0.85 32.59 -12.81
C GLY A 104 0.01 33.39 -11.82
N ASP A 105 0.02 34.72 -11.94
CA ASP A 105 0.73 35.59 -11.00
C ASP A 105 0.13 35.47 -9.58
N PHE A 106 -1.20 35.33 -9.50
CA PHE A 106 -1.90 35.13 -8.23
C PHE A 106 -1.56 33.77 -7.62
N ALA A 107 -1.49 32.72 -8.46
CA ALA A 107 -1.11 31.39 -8.04
C ALA A 107 0.33 31.35 -7.48
N ASN A 108 1.22 32.17 -8.03
CA ASN A 108 2.60 32.37 -7.58
C ASN A 108 2.73 33.26 -6.32
N GLY A 109 1.61 33.76 -5.78
CA GLY A 109 1.59 34.57 -4.57
C GLY A 109 1.83 36.06 -4.79
N SER A 110 1.91 36.51 -6.05
CA SER A 110 2.00 37.93 -6.37
C SER A 110 0.68 38.64 -6.03
N THR A 111 0.78 39.88 -5.57
CA THR A 111 -0.38 40.72 -5.27
C THR A 111 -0.96 41.28 -6.56
N ILE A 112 -2.24 41.02 -6.83
CA ILE A 112 -2.90 41.48 -8.05
C ILE A 112 -3.92 42.56 -7.74
N GLY A 113 -3.87 43.63 -8.52
CA GLY A 113 -4.88 44.67 -8.51
C GLY A 113 -5.99 44.42 -9.51
N MET A 114 -7.24 44.48 -9.08
CA MET A 114 -8.40 44.42 -9.95
C MET A 114 -9.35 45.59 -9.67
N LYS A 115 -9.90 46.19 -10.73
CA LYS A 115 -10.91 47.24 -10.62
C LYS A 115 -12.30 46.59 -10.62
N ILE A 116 -12.92 46.46 -9.45
CA ILE A 116 -14.26 45.88 -9.26
C ILE A 116 -15.19 47.01 -8.84
N ASN A 117 -16.27 47.23 -9.60
CA ASN A 117 -17.22 48.33 -9.37
C ASN A 117 -16.54 49.71 -9.28
N GLY A 118 -15.59 49.98 -10.17
CA GLY A 118 -14.86 51.24 -10.20
C GLY A 118 -13.76 51.39 -9.12
N LYS A 119 -13.74 50.54 -8.09
CA LYS A 119 -12.76 50.58 -7.00
C LYS A 119 -11.62 49.60 -7.25
N TYR A 120 -10.39 50.05 -7.06
CA TYR A 120 -9.21 49.19 -7.14
C TYR A 120 -9.09 48.38 -5.84
N LYS A 121 -9.10 47.06 -5.94
CA LYS A 121 -8.87 46.13 -4.84
C LYS A 121 -7.62 45.31 -5.11
N LYS A 122 -6.74 45.23 -4.11
CA LYS A 122 -5.59 44.32 -4.13
C LYS A 122 -6.03 42.98 -3.55
N HIS A 123 -5.74 41.92 -4.27
CA HIS A 123 -5.96 40.55 -3.84
C HIS A 123 -4.61 39.84 -3.76
N GLN A 124 -4.37 39.16 -2.65
CA GLN A 124 -3.21 38.31 -2.46
C GLN A 124 -3.69 36.96 -1.98
N LYS A 125 -3.03 35.89 -2.43
CA LYS A 125 -3.31 34.53 -1.97
C LYS A 125 -3.03 34.46 -0.46
N SER A 126 -3.99 33.98 0.33
CA SER A 126 -3.73 33.76 1.76
C SER A 126 -2.68 32.65 1.91
N PHE A 127 -1.89 32.71 2.98
CA PHE A 127 -0.90 31.68 3.29
C PHE A 127 -1.54 30.28 3.40
N SER A 128 -2.74 30.20 3.99
CA SER A 128 -3.51 28.94 4.07
C SER A 128 -3.94 28.41 2.70
N GLY A 129 -4.30 29.29 1.77
CA GLY A 129 -4.62 28.91 0.39
C GLY A 129 -3.39 28.43 -0.39
N SER A 130 -2.18 28.74 0.07
CA SER A 130 -0.93 28.22 -0.53
C SER A 130 -0.65 26.78 -0.11
N LEU A 131 -0.90 26.43 1.15
CA LEU A 131 -0.72 25.08 1.68
C LEU A 131 -1.71 24.07 1.09
N LEU A 132 -2.90 24.53 0.68
CA LEU A 132 -3.92 23.70 0.03
C LEU A 132 -3.78 23.68 -1.50
N ASP A 133 -2.57 23.80 -2.04
CA ASP A 133 -2.38 23.58 -3.48
C ASP A 133 -2.80 22.14 -3.81
N ILE A 134 -3.82 22.03 -4.66
CA ILE A 134 -4.44 20.77 -5.10
C ILE A 134 -3.38 19.75 -5.56
N ARG A 135 -2.26 20.25 -6.11
CA ARG A 135 -1.11 19.41 -6.49
C ARG A 135 -0.61 18.57 -5.32
N TYR A 136 -0.26 19.20 -4.20
CA TYR A 136 0.27 18.48 -3.04
C TYR A 136 -0.78 17.58 -2.38
N TRP A 137 -2.03 18.02 -2.35
CA TRP A 137 -3.13 17.23 -1.79
C TRP A 137 -3.31 15.88 -2.48
N SER A 138 -3.27 15.86 -3.81
CA SER A 138 -3.40 14.61 -4.56
C SER A 138 -2.27 13.62 -4.23
N TYR A 139 -1.03 14.09 -4.14
CA TYR A 139 0.11 13.25 -3.77
C TYR A 139 0.04 12.76 -2.33
N SER A 140 -0.39 13.61 -1.39
CA SER A 140 -0.57 13.20 0.01
C SER A 140 -1.56 12.05 0.15
N ILE A 141 -2.67 12.09 -0.56
CA ILE A 141 -3.67 11.02 -0.56
C ILE A 141 -3.08 9.72 -1.10
N ILE A 142 -2.34 9.78 -2.22
CA ILE A 142 -1.67 8.60 -2.79
C ILE A 142 -0.67 8.00 -1.80
N ILE A 143 0.13 8.84 -1.12
CA ILE A 143 1.10 8.39 -0.11
C ILE A 143 0.40 7.70 1.06
N ILE A 144 -0.74 8.22 1.51
CA ILE A 144 -1.53 7.60 2.59
C ILE A 144 -2.01 6.21 2.18
N PHE A 145 -2.60 6.06 0.98
CA PHE A 145 -3.03 4.74 0.49
C PHE A 145 -1.88 3.77 0.32
N LEU A 146 -0.75 4.24 -0.24
CA LEU A 146 0.46 3.44 -0.39
C LEU A 146 0.96 2.95 0.97
N ALA A 147 1.04 3.83 1.97
CA ALA A 147 1.46 3.47 3.32
C ALA A 147 0.53 2.42 3.95
N ILE A 148 -0.79 2.55 3.78
CA ILE A 148 -1.76 1.56 4.27
C ILE A 148 -1.52 0.19 3.64
N HIS A 149 -1.34 0.11 2.32
CA HIS A 149 -1.06 -1.17 1.63
C HIS A 149 0.29 -1.78 2.06
N VAL A 150 1.32 -0.96 2.24
CA VAL A 150 2.61 -1.42 2.77
C VAL A 150 2.46 -1.96 4.20
N ILE A 151 1.69 -1.31 5.07
CA ILE A 151 1.41 -1.81 6.42
C ILE A 151 0.70 -3.16 6.38
N PHE A 152 -0.29 -3.34 5.50
CA PHE A 152 -0.95 -4.64 5.31
C PHE A 152 0.04 -5.72 4.87
N LEU A 153 0.92 -5.41 3.92
CA LEU A 153 1.94 -6.34 3.45
C LEU A 153 2.91 -6.74 4.57
N LEU A 154 3.41 -5.77 5.34
CA LEU A 154 4.37 -6.00 6.41
C LEU A 154 3.77 -6.87 7.53
N ARG A 155 2.54 -6.58 7.95
CA ARG A 155 1.84 -7.38 8.98
C ARG A 155 1.70 -8.83 8.57
N ASN A 156 1.33 -9.09 7.32
CA ASN A 156 1.20 -10.47 6.85
C ASN A 156 2.56 -11.18 6.78
N ILE A 157 3.65 -10.49 6.42
CA ILE A 157 5.00 -11.07 6.38
C ILE A 157 5.49 -11.44 7.78
N GLU A 158 5.21 -10.63 8.80
CA GLU A 158 5.52 -10.95 10.20
C GLU A 158 4.84 -12.26 10.64
N ASP A 159 3.55 -12.43 10.32
CA ASP A 159 2.80 -13.66 10.62
C ASP A 159 3.42 -14.90 9.96
N TYR A 160 3.96 -14.77 8.73
CA TYR A 160 4.67 -15.88 8.06
C TYR A 160 6.00 -16.20 8.74
N CYS A 161 6.73 -15.19 9.21
CA CYS A 161 8.02 -15.37 9.86
C CYS A 161 7.89 -16.12 11.19
N GLU A 162 6.89 -15.77 12.01
CA GLU A 162 6.61 -16.47 13.27
C GLU A 162 6.22 -17.94 13.04
N CYS A 163 5.42 -18.21 12.02
CA CYS A 163 5.03 -19.57 11.64
C CYS A 163 6.23 -20.40 11.15
N LEU A 164 7.10 -19.80 10.32
CA LEU A 164 8.28 -20.50 9.82
C LEU A 164 9.28 -20.80 10.95
N CYS A 165 9.52 -19.84 11.84
CA CYS A 165 10.41 -20.03 12.99
C CYS A 165 9.91 -21.12 13.94
N THR A 166 8.60 -21.17 14.21
CA THR A 166 8.01 -22.20 15.08
C THR A 166 8.05 -23.59 14.43
N CYS A 167 7.80 -23.71 13.13
CA CYS A 167 7.97 -24.97 12.40
C CYS A 167 9.42 -25.46 12.37
N LEU A 168 10.38 -24.57 12.09
CA LEU A 168 11.80 -24.92 12.09
C LEU A 168 12.29 -25.34 13.48
N ALA A 169 11.91 -24.61 14.53
CA ALA A 169 12.23 -25.02 15.90
C ALA A 169 11.63 -26.39 16.25
N GLY A 170 10.37 -26.65 15.85
CA GLY A 170 9.72 -27.94 16.05
C GLY A 170 10.42 -29.10 15.35
N THR A 171 10.86 -28.91 14.10
CA THR A 171 11.62 -29.95 13.36
C THR A 171 12.98 -30.22 13.98
N ILE A 172 13.71 -29.18 14.41
CA ILE A 172 15.01 -29.32 15.09
C ILE A 172 14.86 -30.10 16.40
N ILE A 173 13.86 -29.78 17.21
CA ILE A 173 13.59 -30.48 18.47
C ILE A 173 13.23 -31.95 18.21
N LEU A 174 12.39 -32.22 17.21
CA LEU A 174 11.99 -33.57 16.84
C LEU A 174 13.18 -34.42 16.38
N VAL A 175 14.03 -33.87 15.51
CA VAL A 175 15.27 -34.53 15.05
C VAL A 175 16.21 -34.78 16.23
N GLY A 176 16.38 -33.81 17.13
CA GLY A 176 17.20 -33.97 18.33
C GLY A 176 16.72 -35.11 19.24
N LEU A 177 15.39 -35.23 19.45
CA LEU A 177 14.80 -36.32 20.22
C LEU A 177 15.01 -37.69 19.57
N ILE A 178 14.85 -37.79 18.24
CA ILE A 178 15.10 -39.04 17.50
C ILE A 178 16.56 -39.48 17.67
N VAL A 179 17.52 -38.56 17.53
CA VAL A 179 18.94 -38.84 17.71
C VAL A 179 19.24 -39.30 19.14
N LEU A 180 18.65 -38.67 20.16
CA LEU A 180 18.80 -39.09 21.56
C LEU A 180 18.25 -40.50 21.82
N ILE A 181 17.09 -40.84 21.25
CA ILE A 181 16.48 -42.19 21.38
C ILE A 181 17.38 -43.25 20.74
N ILE A 182 17.90 -42.99 19.53
CA ILE A 182 18.82 -43.90 18.84
C ILE A 182 20.10 -44.09 19.68
N ARG A 183 20.66 -43.01 20.22
CA ARG A 183 21.87 -43.06 21.05
C ARG A 183 21.64 -43.80 22.37
N SER A 184 20.46 -43.66 22.98
CA SER A 184 20.08 -44.43 24.18
C SER A 184 20.01 -45.93 23.89
N LYS A 185 19.32 -46.33 22.80
CA LYS A 185 19.26 -47.74 22.38
C LYS A 185 20.62 -48.33 22.01
N SER A 186 21.52 -47.51 21.45
CA SER A 186 22.88 -47.94 21.13
C SER A 186 23.70 -48.31 22.37
N LYS A 187 23.46 -47.67 23.52
CA LYS A 187 24.17 -47.98 24.77
C LYS A 187 23.69 -49.25 25.47
N GLU A 188 22.47 -49.71 25.21
CA GLU A 188 21.90 -50.92 25.84
C GLU A 188 22.21 -52.21 25.06
N GLY A 189 22.79 -52.10 23.86
CA GLY A 189 23.07 -53.22 22.96
C GLY A 189 24.36 -53.97 23.23
N GLY A 190 24.49 -54.53 24.43
CA GLY A 190 25.50 -55.55 24.78
C GLY A 190 25.10 -56.98 24.44
N ASP A 191 23.87 -57.23 23.95
CA ASP A 191 23.47 -58.58 23.56
C ASP A 191 22.55 -58.58 22.32
N LYS A 192 22.95 -59.34 21.30
CA LYS A 192 22.42 -59.28 19.92
C LYS A 192 21.21 -60.19 19.75
N LYS A 193 20.00 -59.61 19.74
CA LYS A 193 18.82 -60.25 19.12
C LYS A 193 18.23 -59.34 18.04
N LYS A 194 18.37 -59.75 16.77
CA LYS A 194 17.78 -59.08 15.60
C LYS A 194 16.25 -59.17 15.67
N ILE A 195 15.57 -58.02 15.74
CA ILE A 195 14.11 -57.92 15.49
C ILE A 195 13.95 -57.29 14.11
N PRO A 196 13.22 -57.91 13.17
CA PRO A 196 12.94 -57.31 11.87
C PRO A 196 11.90 -56.19 12.06
N LEU A 197 12.22 -54.99 11.58
CA LEU A 197 11.29 -53.86 11.54
C LEU A 197 10.72 -53.78 10.12
N GLU A 198 9.40 -53.84 10.00
CA GLU A 198 8.65 -53.87 8.75
C GLU A 198 8.39 -52.43 8.27
N ASP A 199 8.88 -52.08 7.07
CA ASP A 199 8.98 -50.71 6.53
C ASP A 199 7.63 -50.05 6.20
N SER A 200 6.53 -50.80 6.11
CA SER A 200 5.25 -50.28 5.60
C SER A 200 4.47 -49.40 6.59
N THR A 201 4.81 -49.42 7.88
CA THR A 201 4.05 -48.69 8.91
C THR A 201 4.51 -47.23 9.08
N PHE A 202 5.66 -46.85 8.52
CA PHE A 202 6.27 -45.54 8.75
C PHE A 202 5.72 -44.45 7.82
N GLU A 203 5.40 -44.78 6.56
CA GLU A 203 4.81 -43.81 5.63
C GLU A 203 3.35 -43.46 5.97
N GLU A 204 2.55 -44.45 6.41
CA GLU A 204 1.15 -44.22 6.81
C GLU A 204 1.03 -43.36 8.08
N LEU A 205 2.05 -43.38 8.94
CA LEU A 205 2.14 -42.53 10.14
C LEU A 205 2.66 -41.11 9.86
N LEU A 206 3.22 -40.84 8.69
CA LEU A 206 3.69 -39.51 8.31
C LEU A 206 2.56 -38.63 7.75
N ASP A 207 1.63 -39.22 7.00
CA ASP A 207 0.59 -38.49 6.27
C ASP A 207 -0.62 -38.09 7.16
N ILE A 208 -1.02 -38.95 8.12
CA ILE A 208 -2.11 -38.65 9.07
C ILE A 208 -1.71 -37.59 10.11
N LYS A 209 -0.41 -37.43 10.36
CA LYS A 209 0.10 -36.64 11.50
C LYS A 209 0.24 -35.15 11.23
N GLU A 210 0.32 -34.71 9.98
CA GLU A 210 0.62 -33.29 9.69
C GLU A 210 -0.55 -32.34 10.01
N LYS A 211 -1.79 -32.83 9.95
CA LYS A 211 -2.99 -32.02 10.19
C LYS A 211 -3.42 -31.96 11.67
N GLU A 212 -3.09 -32.97 12.47
CA GLU A 212 -3.37 -32.99 13.92
C GLU A 212 -2.22 -32.43 14.79
N ARG A 213 -0.98 -32.44 14.27
CA ARG A 213 0.22 -32.02 15.03
C ARG A 213 0.15 -30.58 15.56
N CYS A 214 -0.42 -29.62 14.83
CA CYS A 214 -0.50 -28.23 15.30
C CYS A 214 -1.36 -28.05 16.57
N LYS A 215 -2.41 -28.87 16.78
CA LYS A 215 -3.21 -28.80 18.01
C LYS A 215 -2.57 -29.58 19.17
N THR A 216 -1.95 -30.72 18.86
CA THR A 216 -1.33 -31.57 19.88
C THR A 216 -0.03 -30.96 20.44
N TYR A 217 0.78 -30.28 19.62
CA TYR A 217 1.99 -29.62 20.11
C TYR A 217 1.70 -28.44 21.04
N ASP A 218 0.67 -27.63 20.78
CA ASP A 218 0.26 -26.56 21.70
C ASP A 218 -0.16 -27.13 23.06
N GLN A 219 -0.88 -28.26 23.05
CA GLN A 219 -1.34 -28.92 24.27
C GLN A 219 -0.20 -29.56 25.06
N ILE A 220 0.77 -30.18 24.38
CA ILE A 220 1.97 -30.77 25.01
C ILE A 220 2.89 -29.67 25.57
N PHE A 221 3.07 -28.58 24.83
CA PHE A 221 3.94 -27.47 25.25
C PHE A 221 3.39 -26.77 26.49
N ARG A 222 2.07 -26.52 26.55
CA ARG A 222 1.42 -25.99 27.76
C ARG A 222 1.62 -26.91 28.97
N ARG A 223 1.51 -28.22 28.78
CA ARG A 223 1.67 -29.21 29.86
C ARG A 223 3.12 -29.28 30.36
N LEU A 224 4.10 -29.16 29.48
CA LEU A 224 5.52 -29.08 29.83
C LEU A 224 5.85 -27.81 30.63
N ILE A 225 5.29 -26.66 30.25
CA ILE A 225 5.45 -25.40 31.02
C ILE A 225 4.86 -25.55 32.43
N THR A 226 3.70 -26.19 32.57
CA THR A 226 3.09 -26.45 33.89
C THR A 226 3.99 -27.31 34.75
N LEU A 227 4.53 -28.41 34.20
CA LEU A 227 5.43 -29.31 34.92
C LEU A 227 6.73 -28.63 35.33
N TYR A 228 7.27 -27.74 34.50
CA TYR A 228 8.50 -27.00 34.84
C TYR A 228 8.25 -26.00 35.99
N LYS A 229 7.11 -25.30 35.99
CA LYS A 229 6.70 -24.39 37.08
C LYS A 229 6.36 -25.11 38.39
N GLU A 230 5.98 -26.38 38.35
CA GLU A 230 5.76 -27.18 39.55
C GLU A 230 7.08 -27.63 40.16
N ARG A 231 8.07 -27.98 39.33
CA ARG A 231 9.40 -28.36 39.81
C ARG A 231 10.10 -27.20 40.56
N ASP A 232 10.06 -25.98 40.02
CA ASP A 232 10.69 -24.79 40.63
C ASP A 232 10.04 -24.35 41.96
N ARG A 233 8.87 -24.88 42.32
CA ARG A 233 8.22 -24.59 43.62
C ARG A 233 8.60 -25.55 44.74
N HIS A 234 9.32 -26.63 44.39
CA HIS A 234 9.73 -27.67 45.33
C HIS A 234 11.25 -27.71 45.57
N GLU A 235 12.00 -26.77 44.97
CA GLU A 235 13.39 -26.44 45.29
C GLU A 235 13.44 -25.12 46.06
#